data_AF-A0A6G0W6C0-F1
#
_entry.id   AF-A0A6G0W6C0-F1
#
_cell.length_a   1.000
_cell.length_b   1.000
_cell.length_c   1.000
_cell.angle_alpha   90.00
_cell.angle_beta   90.00
_cell.angle_gamma   90.00
#
_symmetry.space_group_name_H-M   'P 1'
#
loop_
_entity.id
_entity.type
_entity.pdbx_description
1 polymer ?
#
loop_
_entity_poly.entity_id
_entity_poly.type
_entity_poly.pdbx_seq_one_letter_code
_entity_poly.pdbx_strand_id
1 'polypeptide(L)'
;MKLSLHLAAAAALAHQAFAGMCSAVSPYSWTQAASANPQLQGALQVLSKYAVASWYTDRGYGDDIDKLLANCDSSDTLSIVIYGLPNKDCGDGFSSGGSNKDASTYKSWVQSLVSRVGSRNVVYVLEPDAVALLANNNCAKQNNYLANLKTALSVISAGNPNAKIYADVASWADLTQAASILNDLKSAGRLNGITINTSNYKSNAQLLPICQTLSAATGGLHCTFDTSRNYRGSTGDEWCNSKTAGIGAPPGSDTGSPLVDYNLWLKVPGESDGQCSGRTSDAMAGPNAGDFFADGFTSLWNNGYFVDKAGLPKIGSGNTGSWTVAPTTSSTPSTSNAPTTASPTTASPTTTSTTNAPTTTSADITTEAPSTTETPSAANSTTYNSTSTEVPASTSASPSSSGDSSSSTSLETVSTTPSTDTPTPSTTLPIAQNDVSVQASGGAQTDMSTGTIVLIAMVAVAGVVAAVLAVAVVRKRNMDEKRDDYIERDSRGIVILGVTPMHDSDRAIL
;
A
#
# COMPACT_ATOMS: atom_id res chain seq x y z
N MET A 1 34.53 40.94 -38.89
CA MET A 1 33.16 40.67 -38.43
C MET A 1 32.60 39.49 -39.20
N LYS A 2 32.44 38.33 -38.55
CA LYS A 2 31.42 37.29 -38.81
C LYS A 2 31.68 36.18 -37.79
N LEU A 3 30.90 36.21 -36.71
CA LEU A 3 30.94 35.27 -35.60
C LEU A 3 29.98 34.12 -35.94
N SER A 4 30.50 32.91 -36.02
CA SER A 4 29.70 31.70 -36.24
C SER A 4 29.01 31.31 -34.94
N LEU A 5 27.69 31.36 -34.94
CA LEU A 5 26.82 31.01 -33.82
C LEU A 5 26.68 29.48 -33.75
N HIS A 6 27.17 28.87 -32.68
CA HIS A 6 26.86 27.48 -32.36
C HIS A 6 25.41 27.37 -31.89
N LEU A 7 24.59 26.66 -32.66
CA LEU A 7 23.21 26.33 -32.30
C LEU A 7 23.25 25.16 -31.31
N ALA A 8 23.21 25.46 -30.00
CA ALA A 8 22.92 24.47 -28.99
C ALA A 8 21.42 24.15 -29.04
N ALA A 9 21.08 22.96 -29.54
CA ALA A 9 19.72 22.43 -29.43
C ALA A 9 19.46 22.08 -27.96
N ALA A 10 18.93 23.04 -27.21
CA ALA A 10 18.32 22.77 -25.91
C ALA A 10 17.04 21.98 -26.16
N ALA A 11 17.07 20.67 -25.86
CA ALA A 11 15.86 19.88 -25.74
C ALA A 11 15.04 20.47 -24.59
N ALA A 12 14.02 21.26 -24.93
CA ALA A 12 13.01 21.68 -23.99
C ALA A 12 12.25 20.41 -23.55
N LEU A 13 12.62 19.86 -22.40
CA LEU A 13 11.74 19.01 -21.62
C LEU A 13 10.53 19.87 -21.28
N ALA A 14 9.49 19.76 -22.11
CA ALA A 14 8.17 20.27 -21.77
C ALA A 14 7.81 19.65 -20.42
N HIS A 15 7.91 20.44 -19.35
CA HIS A 15 7.18 20.18 -18.13
C HIS A 15 5.72 20.18 -18.54
N GLN A 16 5.18 18.99 -18.84
CA GLN A 16 3.75 18.84 -18.82
C GLN A 16 3.35 19.17 -17.38
N ALA A 17 2.68 20.31 -17.19
CA ALA A 17 1.98 20.57 -15.96
C ALA A 17 1.09 19.35 -15.74
N PHE A 18 1.43 18.51 -14.76
CA PHE A 18 0.56 17.40 -14.40
C PHE A 18 -0.81 18.00 -14.07
N ALA A 19 -1.84 17.51 -14.76
CA ALA A 19 -3.20 17.76 -14.33
C ALA A 19 -3.36 17.29 -12.89
N GLY A 20 -4.26 17.93 -12.16
CA GLY A 20 -4.55 17.59 -10.78
C GLY A 20 -4.91 16.11 -10.61
N MET A 21 -4.72 15.61 -9.39
CA MET A 21 -5.27 14.32 -9.03
C MET A 21 -6.80 14.39 -9.03
N CYS A 22 -7.46 13.40 -9.63
CA CYS A 22 -8.92 13.43 -9.70
C CYS A 22 -9.56 13.31 -8.32
N SER A 23 -10.42 14.27 -7.97
CA SER A 23 -11.20 14.31 -6.72
C SER A 23 -12.71 14.13 -6.92
N ALA A 24 -13.13 13.72 -8.12
CA ALA A 24 -14.55 13.66 -8.49
C ALA A 24 -15.36 12.59 -7.74
N VAL A 25 -14.70 11.59 -7.14
CA VAL A 25 -15.35 10.57 -6.32
C VAL A 25 -15.03 10.84 -4.85
N SER A 26 -16.01 11.39 -4.13
CA SER A 26 -15.92 11.53 -2.68
C SER A 26 -16.20 10.19 -1.97
N PRO A 27 -15.45 9.85 -0.90
CA PRO A 27 -15.76 8.74 -0.03
C PRO A 27 -17.21 8.75 0.48
N TYR A 28 -17.85 7.58 0.49
CA TYR A 28 -19.23 7.45 0.95
C TYR A 28 -19.40 7.82 2.43
N SER A 29 -18.41 7.46 3.26
CA SER A 29 -18.35 7.81 4.69
C SER A 29 -18.42 9.32 4.93
N TRP A 30 -17.74 10.13 4.10
CA TRP A 30 -17.82 11.60 4.16
C TRP A 30 -19.21 12.12 3.80
N THR A 31 -19.83 11.57 2.77
CA THR A 31 -21.16 12.01 2.29
C THR A 31 -22.21 11.82 3.39
N GLN A 32 -22.19 10.66 4.05
CA GLN A 32 -23.07 10.40 5.20
C GLN A 32 -22.73 11.30 6.39
N ALA A 33 -21.45 11.44 6.71
CA ALA A 33 -21.00 12.22 7.85
C ALA A 33 -21.38 13.70 7.75
N ALA A 34 -21.26 14.30 6.55
CA ALA A 34 -21.63 15.69 6.31
C ALA A 34 -23.12 15.93 6.58
N SER A 35 -23.97 14.95 6.28
CA SER A 35 -25.41 15.03 6.54
C SER A 35 -25.75 14.82 8.01
N ALA A 36 -25.07 13.88 8.67
CA ALA A 36 -25.33 13.52 10.06
C ALA A 36 -24.68 14.48 11.09
N ASN A 37 -23.65 15.24 10.70
CA ASN A 37 -22.86 16.07 11.59
C ASN A 37 -22.65 17.48 10.99
N PRO A 38 -23.60 18.42 11.19
CA PRO A 38 -23.51 19.77 10.62
C PRO A 38 -22.21 20.51 10.93
N GLN A 39 -21.65 20.30 12.12
CA GLN A 39 -20.39 20.90 12.56
C GLN A 39 -19.17 20.44 11.75
N LEU A 40 -19.27 19.33 11.00
CA LEU A 40 -18.19 18.79 10.17
C LEU A 40 -18.29 19.22 8.71
N GLN A 41 -19.42 19.81 8.28
CA GLN A 41 -19.70 20.10 6.86
C GLN A 41 -18.63 20.97 6.22
N GLY A 42 -18.19 22.04 6.89
CA GLY A 42 -17.18 22.95 6.35
C GLY A 42 -15.85 22.25 6.08
N ALA A 43 -15.37 21.44 7.03
CA ALA A 43 -14.16 20.64 6.89
C ALA A 43 -14.30 19.58 5.78
N LEU A 44 -15.41 18.84 5.75
CA LEU A 44 -15.67 17.81 4.74
C LEU A 44 -15.80 18.41 3.32
N GLN A 45 -16.37 19.61 3.18
CA GLN A 45 -16.44 20.33 1.90
C GLN A 45 -15.05 20.79 1.42
N VAL A 46 -14.13 21.09 2.33
CA VAL A 46 -12.73 21.36 1.97
C VAL A 46 -12.06 20.08 1.48
N LEU A 47 -12.19 18.99 2.24
CA LEU A 47 -11.56 17.72 1.88
C LEU A 47 -12.10 17.13 0.59
N SER A 48 -13.38 17.30 0.28
CA SER A 48 -14.01 16.78 -0.95
C SER A 48 -13.45 17.40 -2.24
N LYS A 49 -12.60 18.43 -2.14
CA LYS A 49 -11.88 19.01 -3.28
C LYS A 49 -10.61 18.24 -3.64
N TYR A 50 -10.15 17.36 -2.75
CA TYR A 50 -8.90 16.62 -2.88
C TYR A 50 -9.17 15.14 -3.12
N ALA A 51 -8.27 14.51 -3.88
CA ALA A 51 -8.39 13.10 -4.24
C ALA A 51 -8.27 12.19 -3.01
N VAL A 52 -9.10 11.17 -2.95
CA VAL A 52 -8.84 9.97 -2.13
C VAL A 52 -8.79 8.80 -3.10
N ALA A 53 -7.77 7.95 -2.96
CA ALA A 53 -7.57 6.86 -3.89
C ALA A 53 -8.76 5.90 -3.90
N SER A 54 -9.21 5.48 -5.08
CA SER A 54 -10.25 4.47 -5.21
C SER A 54 -9.65 3.09 -4.98
N TRP A 55 -10.21 2.35 -4.02
CA TRP A 55 -9.77 0.98 -3.72
C TRP A 55 -10.46 0.00 -4.65
N TYR A 56 -9.73 -0.55 -5.60
CA TYR A 56 -10.18 -1.69 -6.38
C TYR A 56 -9.90 -2.96 -5.59
N THR A 57 -10.97 -3.57 -5.05
CA THR A 57 -10.87 -4.75 -4.17
C THR A 57 -11.76 -5.89 -4.65
N ASP A 58 -11.35 -7.13 -4.36
CA ASP A 58 -12.06 -8.36 -4.72
C ASP A 58 -13.14 -8.76 -3.72
N ARG A 59 -13.53 -7.86 -2.80
CA ARG A 59 -14.53 -8.16 -1.75
C ARG A 59 -15.99 -7.98 -2.19
N GLY A 60 -16.22 -7.62 -3.46
CA GLY A 60 -17.57 -7.50 -4.02
C GLY A 60 -18.33 -6.23 -3.63
N TYR A 61 -17.68 -5.28 -2.95
CA TYR A 61 -18.21 -3.96 -2.66
C TYR A 61 -17.15 -2.89 -2.93
N GLY A 62 -17.59 -1.67 -3.27
CA GLY A 62 -16.70 -0.51 -3.39
C GLY A 62 -15.90 -0.40 -4.69
N ASP A 63 -16.29 -1.09 -5.77
CA ASP A 63 -15.69 -0.87 -7.10
C ASP A 63 -16.23 0.43 -7.72
N ASP A 64 -15.59 1.54 -7.37
CA ASP A 64 -15.91 2.88 -7.90
C ASP A 64 -15.17 3.20 -9.21
N ILE A 65 -14.52 2.24 -9.87
CA ILE A 65 -13.66 2.52 -11.03
C ILE A 65 -14.44 3.13 -12.20
N ASP A 66 -15.61 2.60 -12.54
CA ASP A 66 -16.41 3.16 -13.64
C ASP A 66 -16.94 4.56 -13.31
N LYS A 67 -17.29 4.79 -12.03
CA LYS A 67 -17.69 6.11 -11.52
C LYS A 67 -16.53 7.09 -11.58
N LEU A 68 -15.33 6.66 -11.22
CA LEU A 68 -14.11 7.46 -11.31
C LEU A 68 -13.86 7.85 -12.78
N LEU A 69 -13.86 6.88 -13.69
CA LEU A 69 -13.62 7.11 -15.12
C LEU A 69 -14.65 8.05 -15.77
N ALA A 70 -15.91 7.97 -15.34
CA ALA A 70 -17.00 8.79 -15.85
C ALA A 70 -16.96 10.25 -15.35
N ASN A 71 -16.43 10.51 -14.15
CA ASN A 71 -16.49 11.83 -13.52
C ASN A 71 -15.15 12.58 -13.51
N CYS A 72 -14.02 11.91 -13.77
CA CYS A 72 -12.72 12.56 -13.89
C CYS A 72 -12.46 13.04 -15.33
N ASP A 73 -11.86 14.22 -15.47
CA ASP A 73 -11.45 14.72 -16.79
C ASP A 73 -10.37 13.82 -17.41
N SER A 74 -10.36 13.69 -18.74
CA SER A 74 -9.41 12.80 -19.43
C SER A 74 -7.95 13.12 -19.15
N SER A 75 -7.64 14.38 -18.83
CA SER A 75 -6.32 14.84 -18.44
C SER A 75 -5.94 14.48 -17.00
N ASP A 76 -6.92 14.33 -16.10
CA ASP A 76 -6.67 14.10 -14.68
C ASP A 76 -5.88 12.81 -14.42
N THR A 77 -5.08 12.84 -13.36
CA THR A 77 -4.39 11.64 -12.88
C THR A 77 -5.30 10.90 -11.89
N LEU A 78 -5.65 9.66 -12.23
CA LEU A 78 -6.38 8.77 -11.34
C LEU A 78 -5.46 8.22 -10.25
N SER A 79 -5.99 7.93 -9.07
CA SER A 79 -5.27 7.19 -8.02
C SER A 79 -6.07 5.98 -7.61
N ILE A 80 -5.48 4.80 -7.78
CA ILE A 80 -6.15 3.53 -7.58
C ILE A 80 -5.26 2.63 -6.73
N VAL A 81 -5.82 2.11 -5.63
CA VAL A 81 -5.20 1.05 -4.83
C VAL A 81 -5.70 -0.28 -5.37
N ILE A 82 -4.78 -1.16 -5.76
CA ILE A 82 -5.09 -2.54 -6.16
C ILE A 82 -4.95 -3.40 -4.91
N TYR A 83 -6.06 -3.99 -4.45
CA TYR A 83 -6.08 -4.79 -3.22
C TYR A 83 -6.96 -6.03 -3.37
N GLY A 84 -6.39 -7.06 -4.01
CA GLY A 84 -7.10 -8.27 -4.39
C GLY A 84 -6.24 -9.53 -4.40
N LEU A 85 -5.05 -9.52 -3.77
CA LEU A 85 -4.23 -10.73 -3.67
C LEU A 85 -5.02 -11.93 -3.10
N PRO A 86 -4.88 -13.14 -3.69
CA PRO A 86 -5.36 -14.37 -3.07
C PRO A 86 -4.69 -14.58 -1.72
N ASN A 87 -5.49 -14.95 -0.71
CA ASN A 87 -5.03 -15.12 0.68
C ASN A 87 -4.31 -13.88 1.24
N LYS A 88 -4.70 -12.67 0.79
CA LYS A 88 -4.18 -11.39 1.30
C LYS A 88 -4.32 -11.29 2.81
N ASP A 89 -3.51 -10.42 3.42
CA ASP A 89 -3.44 -10.26 4.88
C ASP A 89 -3.22 -11.61 5.61
N CYS A 90 -2.31 -12.44 5.10
CA CYS A 90 -1.96 -13.72 5.71
C CYS A 90 -1.26 -13.61 7.08
N GLY A 91 -0.83 -12.41 7.47
CA GLY A 91 -0.18 -12.16 8.76
C GLY A 91 -1.19 -12.12 9.90
N ASP A 92 -2.12 -11.16 9.83
CA ASP A 92 -3.06 -10.87 10.93
C ASP A 92 -4.50 -11.31 10.63
N GLY A 93 -4.85 -11.40 9.35
CA GLY A 93 -6.07 -12.05 8.86
C GLY A 93 -7.36 -11.25 9.03
N PHE A 94 -7.29 -9.98 9.47
CA PHE A 94 -8.45 -9.07 9.59
C PHE A 94 -9.07 -8.72 8.23
N SER A 95 -8.29 -8.89 7.16
CA SER A 95 -8.58 -8.47 5.81
C SER A 95 -8.45 -9.60 4.77
N SER A 96 -8.55 -10.86 5.22
CA SER A 96 -8.29 -12.05 4.38
C SER A 96 -9.40 -12.44 3.39
N GLY A 97 -10.62 -11.94 3.53
CA GLY A 97 -11.75 -12.26 2.65
C GLY A 97 -11.64 -11.63 1.25
N GLY A 98 -12.20 -12.27 0.22
CA GLY A 98 -12.20 -11.83 -1.17
C GLY A 98 -12.55 -12.93 -2.18
N SER A 99 -12.92 -12.56 -3.41
CA SER A 99 -13.31 -13.48 -4.49
C SER A 99 -12.13 -14.09 -5.24
N ASN A 100 -10.95 -13.48 -5.21
CA ASN A 100 -9.78 -14.02 -5.89
C ASN A 100 -9.22 -15.20 -5.09
N LYS A 101 -9.39 -16.41 -5.61
CA LYS A 101 -8.98 -17.66 -4.93
C LYS A 101 -7.62 -18.19 -5.38
N ASP A 102 -7.15 -17.76 -6.54
CA ASP A 102 -5.89 -18.22 -7.13
C ASP A 102 -5.26 -17.17 -8.05
N ALA A 103 -4.05 -17.47 -8.52
CA ALA A 103 -3.27 -16.59 -9.38
C ALA A 103 -3.96 -16.29 -10.74
N SER A 104 -4.70 -17.25 -11.29
CA SER A 104 -5.38 -17.08 -12.58
C SER A 104 -6.53 -16.07 -12.44
N THR A 105 -7.35 -16.25 -11.40
CA THR A 105 -8.47 -15.36 -11.07
C THR A 105 -7.97 -13.95 -10.77
N TYR A 106 -6.92 -13.83 -9.95
CA TYR A 106 -6.28 -12.55 -9.66
C TYR A 106 -5.76 -11.85 -10.92
N LYS A 107 -5.08 -12.59 -11.82
CA LYS A 107 -4.60 -12.05 -13.09
C LYS A 107 -5.74 -11.50 -13.94
N SER A 108 -6.81 -12.27 -14.14
CA SER A 108 -7.97 -11.83 -14.93
C SER A 108 -8.66 -10.62 -14.29
N TRP A 109 -8.72 -10.58 -12.96
CA TRP A 109 -9.29 -9.46 -12.22
C TRP A 109 -8.46 -8.17 -12.37
N VAL A 110 -7.13 -8.25 -12.35
CA VAL A 110 -6.24 -7.11 -12.67
C VAL A 110 -6.35 -6.71 -14.14
N GLN A 111 -6.44 -7.67 -15.07
CA GLN A 111 -6.65 -7.39 -16.50
C GLN A 111 -7.94 -6.60 -16.76
N SER A 112 -9.02 -6.91 -16.03
CA SER A 112 -10.28 -6.17 -16.10
C SER A 112 -10.09 -4.70 -15.71
N LEU A 113 -9.42 -4.43 -14.58
CA LEU A 113 -9.08 -3.06 -14.18
C LEU A 113 -8.31 -2.32 -15.25
N VAL A 114 -7.22 -2.91 -15.73
CA VAL A 114 -6.33 -2.26 -16.71
C VAL A 114 -7.06 -2.00 -18.02
N SER A 115 -7.94 -2.91 -18.45
CA SER A 115 -8.75 -2.74 -19.65
C SER A 115 -9.75 -1.58 -19.52
N ARG A 116 -10.39 -1.44 -18.34
CA ARG A 116 -11.33 -0.33 -18.06
C ARG A 116 -10.62 1.02 -18.01
N VAL A 117 -9.47 1.09 -17.35
CA VAL A 117 -8.70 2.34 -17.21
C VAL A 117 -8.04 2.73 -18.54
N GLY A 118 -7.69 1.76 -19.39
CA GLY A 118 -7.10 2.01 -20.70
C GLY A 118 -5.80 2.80 -20.60
N SER A 119 -5.66 3.87 -21.39
CA SER A 119 -4.47 4.73 -21.40
C SER A 119 -4.61 6.00 -20.53
N ARG A 120 -5.54 6.04 -19.57
CA ARG A 120 -5.66 7.20 -18.66
C ARG A 120 -4.38 7.37 -17.83
N ASN A 121 -4.05 8.61 -17.48
CA ASN A 121 -3.01 8.90 -16.49
C ASN A 121 -3.45 8.32 -15.15
N VAL A 122 -2.62 7.46 -14.55
CA VAL A 122 -2.99 6.76 -13.32
C VAL A 122 -1.76 6.46 -12.47
N VAL A 123 -1.91 6.66 -11.17
CA VAL A 123 -1.03 6.17 -10.12
C VAL A 123 -1.67 4.92 -9.52
N TYR A 124 -1.03 3.76 -9.73
CA TYR A 124 -1.40 2.51 -9.08
C TYR A 124 -0.54 2.26 -7.84
N VAL A 125 -1.20 2.03 -6.70
CA VAL A 125 -0.59 1.47 -5.50
C VAL A 125 -0.89 -0.01 -5.48
N LEU A 126 0.14 -0.85 -5.59
CA LEU A 126 0.01 -2.29 -5.72
C LEU A 126 0.08 -2.94 -4.34
N GLU A 127 -1.04 -3.56 -3.96
CA GLU A 127 -1.19 -4.53 -2.87
C GLU A 127 -0.54 -4.10 -1.56
N PRO A 128 -1.21 -3.18 -0.81
CA PRO A 128 -0.83 -2.83 0.55
C PRO A 128 -0.34 -4.01 1.40
N ASP A 129 0.76 -3.80 2.13
CA ASP A 129 1.45 -4.74 3.01
C ASP A 129 2.15 -5.93 2.32
N ALA A 130 1.98 -6.16 1.02
CA ALA A 130 2.45 -7.38 0.37
C ALA A 130 3.98 -7.53 0.40
N VAL A 131 4.74 -6.46 0.11
CA VAL A 131 6.21 -6.50 0.15
C VAL A 131 6.70 -6.62 1.59
N ALA A 132 6.05 -5.95 2.54
CA ALA A 132 6.38 -6.04 3.96
C ALA A 132 6.21 -7.47 4.50
N LEU A 133 5.09 -8.11 4.16
CA LEU A 133 4.81 -9.50 4.52
C LEU A 133 5.80 -10.46 3.84
N LEU A 134 6.19 -10.22 2.58
CA LEU A 134 7.24 -11.01 1.92
C LEU A 134 8.62 -10.86 2.58
N ALA A 135 8.95 -9.65 3.02
CA ALA A 135 10.21 -9.32 3.66
C ALA A 135 10.33 -9.97 5.05
N ASN A 136 9.24 -9.98 5.80
CA ASN A 136 9.26 -10.33 7.24
C ASN A 136 8.65 -11.69 7.57
N ASN A 137 7.78 -12.25 6.72
CA ASN A 137 6.96 -13.42 7.06
C ASN A 137 6.98 -14.49 5.95
N ASN A 138 6.99 -15.76 6.36
CA ASN A 138 6.89 -16.87 5.43
C ASN A 138 5.50 -17.04 4.81
N CYS A 139 4.44 -16.49 5.41
CA CYS A 139 3.07 -16.65 4.93
C CYS A 139 2.89 -16.09 3.51
N ALA A 140 3.49 -14.95 3.20
CA ALA A 140 3.40 -14.34 1.87
C ALA A 140 4.15 -15.16 0.81
N LYS A 141 5.25 -15.81 1.21
CA LYS A 141 5.99 -16.74 0.34
C LYS A 141 5.15 -17.99 0.05
N GLN A 142 4.53 -18.57 1.08
CA GLN A 142 3.63 -19.72 0.94
C GLN A 142 2.40 -19.42 0.08
N ASN A 143 1.91 -18.18 0.12
CA ASN A 143 0.77 -17.72 -0.68
C ASN A 143 1.15 -17.11 -2.03
N ASN A 144 2.40 -17.30 -2.49
CA ASN A 144 2.87 -16.88 -3.81
C ASN A 144 2.70 -15.37 -4.11
N TYR A 145 2.79 -14.51 -3.09
CA TYR A 145 2.62 -13.06 -3.29
C TYR A 145 3.58 -12.51 -4.33
N LEU A 146 4.85 -12.89 -4.30
CA LEU A 146 5.86 -12.41 -5.26
C LEU A 146 5.49 -12.72 -6.71
N ALA A 147 5.02 -13.95 -6.99
CA ALA A 147 4.59 -14.35 -8.33
C ALA A 147 3.34 -13.59 -8.80
N ASN A 148 2.39 -13.36 -7.88
CA ASN A 148 1.19 -12.58 -8.17
C ASN A 148 1.51 -11.09 -8.40
N LEU A 149 2.39 -10.49 -7.59
CA LEU A 149 2.85 -9.11 -7.78
C LEU A 149 3.56 -8.93 -9.13
N LYS A 150 4.44 -9.87 -9.51
CA LYS A 150 5.07 -9.88 -10.85
C LYS A 150 4.02 -9.96 -11.96
N THR A 151 3.00 -10.80 -11.78
CA THR A 151 1.90 -10.94 -12.74
C THR A 151 1.12 -9.64 -12.90
N ALA A 152 0.73 -8.99 -11.80
CA ALA A 152 0.05 -7.71 -11.83
C ALA A 152 0.91 -6.62 -12.50
N LEU A 153 2.20 -6.54 -12.14
CA LEU A 153 3.13 -5.58 -12.74
C LEU A 153 3.25 -5.76 -14.25
N SER A 154 3.36 -7.01 -14.73
CA SER A 154 3.42 -7.34 -16.15
C SER A 154 2.13 -6.92 -16.88
N VAL A 155 0.96 -7.24 -16.32
CA VAL A 155 -0.34 -6.88 -16.89
C VAL A 155 -0.51 -5.36 -16.98
N ILE A 156 -0.24 -4.64 -15.90
CA ILE A 156 -0.42 -3.18 -15.86
C ILE A 156 0.58 -2.50 -16.81
N SER A 157 1.84 -2.93 -16.80
CA SER A 157 2.89 -2.36 -17.66
C SER A 157 2.57 -2.50 -19.15
N ALA A 158 2.01 -3.65 -19.54
CA ALA A 158 1.64 -3.93 -20.92
C ALA A 158 0.33 -3.24 -21.34
N GLY A 159 -0.65 -3.16 -20.44
CA GLY A 159 -1.99 -2.68 -20.78
C GLY A 159 -2.22 -1.17 -20.62
N ASN A 160 -1.42 -0.46 -19.80
CA ASN A 160 -1.51 0.99 -19.66
C ASN A 160 -0.11 1.64 -19.78
N PRO A 161 0.20 2.34 -20.89
CA PRO A 161 1.50 2.99 -21.07
C PRO A 161 1.72 4.22 -20.17
N ASN A 162 0.65 4.85 -19.69
CA ASN A 162 0.68 6.05 -18.86
C ASN A 162 0.65 5.74 -17.35
N ALA A 163 0.52 4.46 -16.98
CA ALA A 163 0.52 4.03 -15.59
C ALA A 163 1.86 4.28 -14.90
N LYS A 164 1.79 4.93 -13.73
CA LYS A 164 2.84 5.00 -12.72
C LYS A 164 2.54 3.97 -11.64
N ILE A 165 3.46 3.03 -11.42
CA ILE A 165 3.21 1.85 -10.58
C ILE A 165 4.13 1.88 -9.36
N TYR A 166 3.53 1.82 -8.17
CA TYR A 166 4.24 1.83 -6.90
C TYR A 166 3.85 0.60 -6.09
N ALA A 167 4.83 -0.21 -5.67
CA ALA A 167 4.58 -1.35 -4.80
C ALA A 167 4.51 -0.90 -3.34
N ASP A 168 3.49 -1.31 -2.60
CA ASP A 168 3.42 -0.97 -1.18
C ASP A 168 4.43 -1.79 -0.36
N VAL A 169 5.22 -1.11 0.46
CA VAL A 169 6.29 -1.72 1.27
C VAL A 169 5.95 -1.77 2.76
N ALA A 170 4.91 -1.07 3.20
CA ALA A 170 4.67 -0.70 4.59
C ALA A 170 5.92 -0.12 5.32
N SER A 171 5.71 0.62 6.39
CA SER A 171 6.86 1.25 7.09
C SER A 171 7.63 0.32 8.02
N TRP A 172 7.13 -0.90 8.24
CA TRP A 172 7.64 -1.87 9.21
C TRP A 172 8.44 -3.02 8.55
N ALA A 173 8.63 -2.98 7.23
CA ALA A 173 9.38 -4.01 6.51
C ALA A 173 10.87 -4.05 6.89
N ASP A 174 11.46 -5.23 6.85
CA ASP A 174 12.91 -5.39 6.74
C ASP A 174 13.36 -4.78 5.41
N LEU A 175 14.09 -3.66 5.49
CA LEU A 175 14.42 -2.87 4.30
C LEU A 175 15.41 -3.58 3.37
N THR A 176 16.25 -4.47 3.89
CA THR A 176 17.21 -5.23 3.07
C THR A 176 16.46 -6.24 2.22
N GLN A 177 15.55 -6.98 2.84
CA GLN A 177 14.74 -7.97 2.16
C GLN A 177 13.72 -7.30 1.22
N ALA A 178 13.10 -6.21 1.64
CA ALA A 178 12.24 -5.40 0.78
C ALA A 178 12.98 -4.92 -0.47
N ALA A 179 14.22 -4.41 -0.35
CA ALA A 179 15.02 -4.02 -1.50
C ALA A 179 15.31 -5.18 -2.46
N SER A 180 15.61 -6.37 -1.93
CA SER A 180 15.80 -7.59 -2.74
C SER A 180 14.53 -7.96 -3.51
N ILE A 181 13.37 -7.95 -2.84
CA ILE A 181 12.06 -8.22 -3.44
C ILE A 181 11.73 -7.20 -4.53
N LEU A 182 11.95 -5.91 -4.27
CA LEU A 182 11.69 -4.83 -5.23
C LEU A 182 12.58 -4.95 -6.47
N ASN A 183 13.85 -5.29 -6.30
CA ASN A 183 14.75 -5.56 -7.42
C ASN A 183 14.27 -6.76 -8.26
N ASP A 184 13.73 -7.80 -7.62
CA ASP A 184 13.15 -8.93 -8.33
C ASP A 184 11.84 -8.54 -9.06
N LEU A 185 10.99 -7.70 -8.46
CA LEU A 185 9.77 -7.20 -9.10
C LEU A 185 10.09 -6.42 -10.40
N LYS A 186 11.17 -5.63 -10.43
CA LYS A 186 11.58 -4.87 -11.63
C LYS A 186 11.81 -5.76 -12.86
N SER A 187 12.04 -7.06 -12.69
CA SER A 187 12.17 -8.01 -13.82
C SER A 187 10.86 -8.27 -14.56
N ALA A 188 9.71 -7.98 -13.95
CA ALA A 188 8.39 -8.32 -14.50
C ALA A 188 7.67 -7.16 -15.22
N GLY A 189 8.20 -5.93 -15.13
CA GLY A 189 7.61 -4.78 -15.80
C GLY A 189 8.09 -3.44 -15.24
N ARG A 190 7.42 -2.37 -15.65
CA ARG A 190 7.70 -1.00 -15.20
C ARG A 190 7.30 -0.85 -13.74
N LEU A 191 8.26 -0.61 -12.87
CA LEU A 191 8.05 -0.22 -11.47
C LEU A 191 8.62 1.18 -11.28
N ASN A 192 7.77 2.16 -10.99
CA ASN A 192 8.18 3.55 -10.80
C ASN A 192 8.74 3.79 -9.40
N GLY A 193 8.20 3.08 -8.42
CA GLY A 193 8.59 3.33 -7.06
C GLY A 193 7.95 2.40 -6.05
N ILE A 194 7.91 2.92 -4.83
CA ILE A 194 7.26 2.30 -3.69
C ILE A 194 6.24 3.23 -3.07
N THR A 195 5.23 2.64 -2.43
CA THR A 195 4.33 3.36 -1.54
C THR A 195 4.62 2.96 -0.10
N ILE A 196 4.65 3.94 0.79
CA ILE A 196 4.88 3.71 2.23
C ILE A 196 3.81 4.50 3.00
N ASN A 197 3.53 4.04 4.22
CA ASN A 197 2.64 4.67 5.20
C ASN A 197 1.14 4.45 4.95
N THR A 198 0.77 3.54 4.05
CA THR A 198 -0.64 3.21 3.77
C THR A 198 -1.40 2.93 5.07
N SER A 199 -2.44 3.72 5.32
CA SER A 199 -3.25 3.68 6.55
C SER A 199 -2.50 3.92 7.87
N ASN A 200 -1.28 4.44 7.84
CA ASN A 200 -0.45 4.68 9.02
C ASN A 200 -0.18 6.18 9.23
N TYR A 201 0.53 6.53 10.29
CA TYR A 201 0.65 7.91 10.77
C TYR A 201 2.07 8.46 10.72
N LYS A 202 3.07 7.71 10.25
CA LYS A 202 4.47 8.19 10.27
C LYS A 202 4.62 9.47 9.46
N SER A 203 5.20 10.49 10.09
CA SER A 203 5.45 11.79 9.47
C SER A 203 6.36 11.68 8.24
N ASN A 204 6.25 12.63 7.31
CA ASN A 204 7.14 12.69 6.15
C ASN A 204 8.64 12.68 6.54
N ALA A 205 9.00 13.26 7.68
CA ALA A 205 10.36 13.25 8.20
C ALA A 205 10.83 11.85 8.62
N GLN A 206 9.93 10.99 9.11
CA GLN A 206 10.22 9.59 9.42
C GLN A 206 10.23 8.72 8.14
N LEU A 207 9.43 9.07 7.14
CA LEU A 207 9.31 8.30 5.89
C LEU A 207 10.45 8.57 4.90
N LEU A 208 10.98 9.79 4.84
CA LEU A 208 12.01 10.16 3.88
C LEU A 208 13.28 9.31 4.00
N PRO A 209 13.83 9.01 5.20
CA PRO A 209 14.97 8.10 5.33
C PRO A 209 14.70 6.67 4.82
N ILE A 210 13.48 6.16 5.01
CA ILE A 210 13.07 4.83 4.50
C ILE A 210 13.09 4.88 2.96
N CYS A 211 12.49 5.92 2.39
CA CYS A 211 12.47 6.16 0.95
C CYS A 211 13.88 6.27 0.35
N GLN A 212 14.77 7.04 0.97
CA GLN A 212 16.16 7.18 0.53
C GLN A 212 16.91 5.84 0.55
N THR A 213 16.72 5.05 1.62
CA THR A 213 17.36 3.74 1.77
C THR A 213 16.92 2.78 0.66
N LEU A 214 15.61 2.65 0.44
CA LEU A 214 15.07 1.74 -0.58
C LEU A 214 15.38 2.24 -1.98
N SER A 215 15.32 3.55 -2.23
CA SER A 215 15.71 4.12 -3.52
C SER A 215 17.15 3.79 -3.89
N ALA A 216 18.09 4.02 -2.97
CA ALA A 216 19.50 3.70 -3.17
C ALA A 216 19.71 2.20 -3.45
N ALA A 217 19.07 1.34 -2.66
CA ALA A 217 19.22 -0.12 -2.77
C ALA A 217 18.54 -0.73 -4.02
N THR A 218 17.65 0.00 -4.68
CA THR A 218 16.90 -0.46 -5.86
C THR A 218 17.31 0.27 -7.14
N GLY A 219 18.39 1.06 -7.09
CA GLY A 219 18.91 1.79 -8.24
C GLY A 219 18.00 2.93 -8.70
N GLY A 220 17.39 3.64 -7.75
CA GLY A 220 16.67 4.89 -8.01
C GLY A 220 15.15 4.75 -8.12
N LEU A 221 14.51 3.77 -7.46
CA LEU A 221 13.05 3.81 -7.33
C LEU A 221 12.63 5.06 -6.56
N HIS A 222 11.55 5.70 -7.01
CA HIS A 222 10.94 6.85 -6.33
C HIS A 222 9.96 6.39 -5.24
N CYS A 223 9.36 7.33 -4.51
CA CYS A 223 8.38 7.01 -3.48
C CYS A 223 7.09 7.81 -3.61
N THR A 224 6.03 7.26 -3.05
CA THR A 224 4.81 7.99 -2.69
C THR A 224 4.50 7.77 -1.22
N PHE A 225 3.98 8.79 -0.55
CA PHE A 225 3.57 8.66 0.85
C PHE A 225 2.06 8.76 0.98
N ASP A 226 1.46 7.84 1.73
CA ASP A 226 0.11 8.09 2.26
C ASP A 226 0.21 9.17 3.35
N THR A 227 -0.35 10.32 3.04
CA THR A 227 -0.37 11.52 3.88
C THR A 227 -1.76 11.81 4.42
N SER A 228 -2.71 10.89 4.25
CA SER A 228 -4.09 11.05 4.72
C SER A 228 -4.20 11.49 6.17
N ARG A 229 -3.29 11.04 7.04
CA ARG A 229 -3.34 11.27 8.49
C ARG A 229 -1.98 11.52 9.16
N ASN A 230 -0.94 11.86 8.41
CA ASN A 230 0.42 11.80 8.93
C ASN A 230 1.06 13.15 9.33
N TYR A 231 0.31 14.25 9.38
CA TYR A 231 0.86 15.59 9.52
C TYR A 231 1.75 15.76 10.76
N ARG A 232 1.32 15.24 11.91
CA ARG A 232 2.04 15.34 13.18
C ARG A 232 2.70 14.06 13.65
N GLY A 233 2.57 12.95 12.92
CA GLY A 233 2.95 11.64 13.45
C GLY A 233 1.90 11.08 14.42
N SER A 234 2.00 9.80 14.74
CA SER A 234 1.44 9.24 15.98
C SER A 234 2.53 9.14 17.05
N THR A 235 2.13 8.95 18.30
CA THR A 235 3.08 8.68 19.38
C THR A 235 3.55 7.23 19.32
N GLY A 236 4.86 7.02 19.25
CA GLY A 236 5.45 5.69 19.10
C GLY A 236 5.12 5.09 17.73
N ASP A 237 4.58 3.87 17.72
CA ASP A 237 4.09 3.17 16.53
C ASP A 237 2.57 2.91 16.62
N GLU A 238 1.82 3.77 17.31
CA GLU A 238 0.35 3.63 17.33
C GLU A 238 -0.19 3.79 15.91
N TRP A 239 -1.01 2.81 15.51
CA TRP A 239 -1.59 2.70 14.17
C TRP A 239 -3.12 2.72 14.20
N CYS A 240 -3.74 2.69 15.38
CA CYS A 240 -5.17 2.58 15.54
C CYS A 240 -5.75 3.87 16.14
N ASN A 241 -6.43 4.67 15.30
CA ASN A 241 -7.12 5.91 15.70
C ASN A 241 -6.27 6.85 16.58
N SER A 242 -5.09 7.27 16.10
CA SER A 242 -4.16 8.12 16.88
C SER A 242 -4.77 9.50 17.20
N LYS A 243 -4.69 9.93 18.47
CA LYS A 243 -5.11 11.24 18.98
C LYS A 243 -4.20 12.35 18.48
N THR A 244 -2.89 12.09 18.45
CA THR A 244 -1.87 13.10 18.16
C THR A 244 -1.69 13.37 16.66
N ALA A 245 -2.10 12.41 15.83
CA ALA A 245 -2.08 12.52 14.38
C ALA A 245 -2.94 13.69 13.83
N GLY A 246 -2.70 14.02 12.56
CA GLY A 246 -3.40 15.10 11.87
C GLY A 246 -3.47 14.85 10.36
N ILE A 247 -4.52 15.33 9.68
CA ILE A 247 -4.64 15.23 8.22
C ILE A 247 -3.43 15.89 7.57
N GLY A 248 -2.68 15.13 6.74
CA GLY A 248 -1.42 15.58 6.14
C GLY A 248 -1.59 16.46 4.92
N ALA A 249 -0.47 16.62 4.21
CA ALA A 249 -0.42 17.40 2.99
C ALA A 249 -1.44 16.89 1.97
N PRO A 250 -2.08 17.76 1.17
CA PRO A 250 -3.02 17.32 0.16
C PRO A 250 -2.36 16.45 -0.91
N PRO A 251 -3.13 15.57 -1.59
CA PRO A 251 -2.63 14.74 -2.67
C PRO A 251 -2.10 15.57 -3.83
N GLY A 252 -0.97 15.15 -4.40
CA GLY A 252 -0.32 15.82 -5.52
C GLY A 252 1.19 15.69 -5.49
N SER A 253 1.85 16.33 -6.45
CA SER A 253 3.32 16.24 -6.63
C SER A 253 4.12 17.30 -5.88
N ASP A 254 3.47 18.19 -5.12
CA ASP A 254 4.15 19.16 -4.26
C ASP A 254 4.53 18.50 -2.92
N THR A 255 5.58 17.67 -2.97
CA THR A 255 6.02 16.84 -1.84
C THR A 255 7.17 17.45 -1.05
N GLY A 256 7.81 18.49 -1.60
CA GLY A 256 9.03 19.10 -1.05
C GLY A 256 10.29 18.23 -1.18
N SER A 257 10.23 17.10 -1.90
CA SER A 257 11.38 16.22 -2.12
C SER A 257 11.39 15.70 -3.57
N PRO A 258 12.52 15.80 -4.30
CA PRO A 258 12.61 15.28 -5.67
C PRO A 258 12.54 13.75 -5.75
N LEU A 259 12.67 13.05 -4.61
CA LEU A 259 12.58 11.59 -4.54
C LEU A 259 11.14 11.09 -4.29
N VAL A 260 10.25 11.98 -3.84
CA VAL A 260 8.86 11.63 -3.53
C VAL A 260 7.98 12.21 -4.63
N ASP A 261 7.42 11.34 -5.46
CA ASP A 261 6.63 11.74 -6.62
C ASP A 261 5.26 12.30 -6.23
N TYR A 262 4.62 11.68 -5.23
CA TYR A 262 3.27 12.07 -4.79
C TYR A 262 3.08 11.94 -3.29
N ASN A 263 2.43 12.95 -2.71
CA ASN A 263 1.57 12.75 -1.55
C ASN A 263 0.27 12.13 -2.07
N LEU A 264 -0.21 11.07 -1.42
CA LEU A 264 -1.48 10.42 -1.73
C LEU A 264 -2.32 10.36 -0.45
N TRP A 265 -3.65 10.36 -0.57
CA TRP A 265 -4.53 9.94 0.51
C TRP A 265 -5.10 8.58 0.15
N LEU A 266 -4.56 7.53 0.77
CA LEU A 266 -4.98 6.16 0.49
C LEU A 266 -6.00 5.67 1.50
N LYS A 267 -5.72 5.84 2.80
CA LYS A 267 -6.75 5.76 3.83
C LYS A 267 -7.66 6.99 3.74
N VAL A 268 -8.97 6.78 3.91
CA VAL A 268 -9.94 7.87 4.00
C VAL A 268 -9.73 8.61 5.34
N PRO A 269 -9.36 9.90 5.33
CA PRO A 269 -9.30 10.69 6.57
C PRO A 269 -10.65 10.72 7.30
N GLY A 270 -10.68 10.25 8.55
CA GLY A 270 -11.89 10.21 9.38
C GLY A 270 -12.58 8.85 9.47
N GLU A 271 -12.21 7.86 8.65
CA GLU A 271 -12.66 6.49 8.89
C GLU A 271 -11.86 5.84 10.01
N SER A 272 -12.55 5.12 10.89
CA SER A 272 -11.95 4.35 11.98
C SER A 272 -11.02 3.25 11.46
N ASP A 273 -9.96 2.97 12.21
CA ASP A 273 -9.11 1.78 12.05
C ASP A 273 -9.70 0.56 12.79
N GLY A 274 -10.75 0.76 13.58
CA GLY A 274 -11.41 -0.26 14.41
C GLY A 274 -11.74 0.28 15.80
N GLN A 275 -12.19 -0.61 16.69
CA GLN A 275 -12.63 -0.17 18.02
C GLN A 275 -11.48 0.37 18.89
N CYS A 276 -10.24 -0.06 18.65
CA CYS A 276 -8.99 0.44 19.25
C CYS A 276 -8.99 0.58 20.80
N SER A 277 -9.88 -0.11 21.50
CA SER A 277 -10.08 0.07 22.95
C SER A 277 -8.91 -0.52 23.74
N GLY A 278 -8.33 0.27 24.64
CA GLY A 278 -7.27 -0.18 25.56
C GLY A 278 -5.90 -0.42 24.91
N ARG A 279 -5.62 0.12 23.72
CA ARG A 279 -4.34 -0.06 23.01
C ARG A 279 -3.18 0.74 23.62
N THR A 280 -3.10 2.03 23.33
CA THR A 280 -2.12 2.95 23.92
C THR A 280 -2.81 4.20 24.44
N SER A 281 -2.08 5.05 25.16
CA SER A 281 -2.60 6.37 25.56
C SER A 281 -2.92 7.28 24.37
N ASP A 282 -2.28 7.05 23.21
CA ASP A 282 -2.53 7.78 21.98
C ASP A 282 -3.71 7.22 21.17
N ALA A 283 -4.17 5.98 21.42
CA ALA A 283 -5.34 5.43 20.74
C ALA A 283 -6.66 6.04 21.23
N MET A 284 -7.55 6.36 20.29
CA MET A 284 -8.95 6.69 20.54
C MET A 284 -9.82 5.45 20.37
N ALA A 285 -10.69 5.16 21.33
CA ALA A 285 -11.74 4.18 21.12
C ALA A 285 -12.69 4.69 20.03
N GLY A 286 -12.92 3.88 19.00
CA GLY A 286 -13.67 4.27 17.81
C GLY A 286 -14.77 3.28 17.45
N PRO A 287 -15.54 3.55 16.38
CA PRO A 287 -16.46 2.59 15.80
C PRO A 287 -15.71 1.48 15.03
N ASN A 288 -16.46 0.60 14.39
CA ASN A 288 -15.89 -0.47 13.57
C ASN A 288 -15.02 0.09 12.43
N ALA A 289 -14.08 -0.73 11.95
CA ALA A 289 -13.15 -0.30 10.92
C ALA A 289 -13.87 0.11 9.63
N GLY A 290 -13.50 1.24 9.05
CA GLY A 290 -14.14 1.81 7.86
C GLY A 290 -15.39 2.65 8.13
N ASP A 291 -15.96 2.59 9.33
CA ASP A 291 -17.05 3.51 9.69
C ASP A 291 -16.50 4.91 9.96
N PHE A 292 -17.30 5.94 9.67
CA PHE A 292 -16.89 7.32 9.93
C PHE A 292 -16.82 7.59 11.44
N PHE A 293 -15.67 8.08 11.90
CA PHE A 293 -15.41 8.37 13.30
C PHE A 293 -15.34 9.89 13.53
N ALA A 294 -16.47 10.49 13.96
CA ALA A 294 -16.59 11.95 14.08
C ALA A 294 -15.56 12.59 15.03
N ASP A 295 -15.30 11.98 16.20
CA ASP A 295 -14.31 12.50 17.14
C ASP A 295 -12.88 12.33 16.61
N GLY A 296 -12.57 11.17 16.02
CA GLY A 296 -11.29 10.93 15.37
C GLY A 296 -11.04 11.90 14.22
N PHE A 297 -12.04 12.14 13.37
CA PHE A 297 -11.98 13.12 12.30
C PHE A 297 -11.76 14.54 12.83
N THR A 298 -12.47 14.93 13.89
CA THR A 298 -12.30 16.23 14.56
C THR A 298 -10.88 16.41 15.07
N SER A 299 -10.32 15.37 15.70
CA SER A 299 -8.92 15.37 16.17
C SER A 299 -7.96 15.54 14.99
N LEU A 300 -8.10 14.72 13.95
CA LEU A 300 -7.25 14.75 12.76
C LEU A 300 -7.29 16.11 12.05
N TRP A 301 -8.48 16.71 11.89
CA TRP A 301 -8.63 18.03 11.27
C TRP A 301 -7.97 19.11 12.12
N ASN A 302 -8.28 19.16 13.42
CA ASN A 302 -7.79 20.20 14.32
C ASN A 302 -6.27 20.18 14.53
N ASN A 303 -5.66 19.02 14.28
CA ASN A 303 -4.21 18.81 14.29
C ASN A 303 -3.58 18.86 12.89
N GLY A 304 -4.37 19.08 11.83
CA GLY A 304 -3.96 18.83 10.45
C GLY A 304 -3.42 20.03 9.70
N TYR A 305 -2.91 19.74 8.50
CA TYR A 305 -2.36 20.68 7.52
C TYR A 305 -3.29 21.88 7.26
N PHE A 306 -4.59 21.64 7.11
CA PHE A 306 -5.53 22.71 6.76
C PHE A 306 -5.68 23.77 7.85
N VAL A 307 -5.61 23.35 9.11
CA VAL A 307 -5.64 24.29 10.24
C VAL A 307 -4.27 24.96 10.39
N ASP A 308 -3.19 24.17 10.42
CA ASP A 308 -1.86 24.69 10.76
C ASP A 308 -1.17 25.45 9.61
N LYS A 309 -1.39 25.06 8.35
CA LYS A 309 -0.76 25.68 7.16
C LYS A 309 -1.71 26.56 6.37
N ALA A 310 -2.96 26.12 6.18
CA ALA A 310 -3.94 26.90 5.42
C ALA A 310 -4.76 27.88 6.29
N GLY A 311 -4.56 27.88 7.62
CA GLY A 311 -5.21 28.81 8.53
C GLY A 311 -6.72 28.63 8.67
N LEU A 312 -7.25 27.45 8.30
CA LEU A 312 -8.67 27.16 8.38
C LEU A 312 -9.13 26.98 9.84
N PRO A 313 -10.41 27.26 10.14
CA PRO A 313 -10.91 27.15 11.50
C PRO A 313 -10.88 25.70 12.01
N LYS A 314 -10.64 25.55 13.31
CA LYS A 314 -10.82 24.29 14.03
C LYS A 314 -12.30 23.97 14.16
N ILE A 315 -12.66 22.70 14.00
CA ILE A 315 -13.99 22.19 14.31
C ILE A 315 -14.25 22.41 15.81
N GLY A 316 -15.43 22.93 16.15
CA GLY A 316 -15.85 23.21 17.53
C GLY A 316 -15.33 24.53 18.11
N SER A 317 -14.56 25.33 17.36
CA SER A 317 -14.01 26.61 17.85
C SER A 317 -15.00 27.77 17.94
N GLY A 318 -16.27 27.57 17.54
CA GLY A 318 -17.29 28.63 17.47
C GLY A 318 -17.02 29.70 16.40
N ASN A 319 -15.91 29.60 15.68
CA ASN A 319 -15.48 30.55 14.67
C ASN A 319 -16.20 30.26 13.34
N THR A 320 -16.99 31.22 12.84
CA THR A 320 -17.66 31.13 11.53
C THR A 320 -16.73 31.55 10.38
N GLY A 321 -15.41 31.35 10.54
CA GLY A 321 -14.40 31.73 9.57
C GLY A 321 -14.66 31.09 8.20
N SER A 322 -14.14 31.72 7.14
CA SER A 322 -14.31 31.21 5.78
C SER A 322 -13.65 29.84 5.62
N TRP A 323 -14.40 28.83 5.18
CA TRP A 323 -13.91 27.49 4.85
C TRP A 323 -13.24 27.43 3.46
N THR A 324 -12.64 28.54 3.04
CA THR A 324 -11.98 28.68 1.75
C THR A 324 -10.48 28.71 1.96
N VAL A 325 -9.77 27.75 1.38
CA VAL A 325 -8.32 27.82 1.25
C VAL A 325 -8.00 28.98 0.30
N ALA A 326 -7.19 29.94 0.74
CA ALA A 326 -6.75 31.04 -0.13
C ALA A 326 -5.96 30.45 -1.31
N PRO A 327 -6.10 30.99 -2.54
CA PRO A 327 -5.27 30.56 -3.66
C PRO A 327 -3.80 30.75 -3.28
N THR A 328 -3.01 29.69 -3.32
CA THR A 328 -1.57 29.79 -3.16
C THR A 328 -1.05 30.64 -4.31
N THR A 329 -0.70 31.90 -4.05
CA THR A 329 0.08 32.66 -5.02
C THR A 329 1.41 31.93 -5.15
N SER A 330 1.64 31.25 -6.26
CA SER A 330 2.98 30.81 -6.66
C SER A 330 3.84 32.05 -6.75
N SER A 331 4.49 32.43 -5.66
CA SER A 331 5.55 33.42 -5.70
C SER A 331 6.68 32.78 -6.50
N THR A 332 6.79 33.18 -7.76
CA THR A 332 8.03 33.04 -8.53
C THR A 332 9.17 33.51 -7.62
N PRO A 333 10.27 32.76 -7.47
CA PRO A 333 11.42 33.24 -6.71
C PRO A 333 11.87 34.56 -7.34
N SER A 334 11.59 35.66 -6.64
CA SER A 334 12.18 36.94 -7.00
C SER A 334 13.67 36.79 -6.74
N THR A 335 14.48 36.89 -7.79
CA THR A 335 15.92 37.05 -7.68
C THR A 335 16.18 38.32 -6.88
N SER A 336 16.34 38.17 -5.57
CA SER A 336 16.84 39.22 -4.70
C SER A 336 18.29 39.49 -5.12
N ASN A 337 18.50 40.60 -5.82
CA ASN A 337 19.82 41.13 -6.09
C ASN A 337 20.59 41.25 -4.78
N ALA A 338 21.77 40.60 -4.74
CA ALA A 338 22.73 40.76 -3.66
C ALA A 338 23.15 42.24 -3.52
N PRO A 339 23.46 42.73 -2.31
CA PRO A 339 23.89 44.11 -2.13
C PRO A 339 25.24 44.35 -2.78
N THR A 340 25.28 45.29 -3.72
CA THR A 340 26.49 45.91 -4.26
C THR A 340 27.25 46.65 -3.15
N THR A 341 28.40 46.12 -2.74
CA THR A 341 29.41 46.85 -1.98
C THR A 341 30.21 47.72 -2.95
N ALA A 342 30.28 49.02 -2.65
CA ALA A 342 30.95 50.03 -3.45
C ALA A 342 32.47 49.80 -3.56
N SER A 343 33.02 50.07 -4.75
CA SER A 343 34.46 50.09 -5.06
C SER A 343 35.22 51.17 -4.29
N PRO A 344 36.54 51.02 -4.14
CA PRO A 344 37.47 52.14 -4.22
C PRO A 344 38.24 52.11 -5.55
N THR A 345 38.43 53.31 -6.10
CA THR A 345 39.15 53.59 -7.34
C THR A 345 40.65 53.80 -7.08
N THR A 346 41.45 53.52 -8.12
CA THR A 346 42.79 54.09 -8.46
C THR A 346 44.04 53.41 -7.90
N ALA A 347 44.80 52.73 -8.78
CA ALA A 347 46.05 53.23 -9.40
C ALA A 347 46.88 52.06 -10.02
N SER A 348 47.34 52.24 -11.26
CA SER A 348 48.49 51.52 -11.87
C SER A 348 49.80 52.17 -11.38
N PRO A 349 51.05 51.66 -11.59
CA PRO A 349 51.53 50.61 -12.51
C PRO A 349 52.51 49.59 -11.83
N THR A 350 53.01 48.51 -12.45
CA THR A 350 54.28 48.45 -13.23
C THR A 350 54.63 46.97 -13.52
N THR A 351 55.28 46.77 -14.66
CA THR A 351 55.91 45.58 -15.27
C THR A 351 56.61 44.58 -14.34
N THR A 352 56.66 43.28 -14.72
CA THR A 352 57.88 42.55 -15.14
C THR A 352 57.52 41.15 -15.68
N SER A 353 58.20 40.80 -16.77
CA SER A 353 58.19 39.57 -17.56
C SER A 353 58.60 38.30 -16.80
N THR A 354 58.10 37.13 -17.23
CA THR A 354 58.97 36.04 -17.71
C THR A 354 58.17 34.91 -18.37
N THR A 355 58.73 34.48 -19.49
CA THR A 355 58.46 33.36 -20.40
C THR A 355 58.42 31.98 -19.72
N ASN A 356 57.59 31.07 -20.25
CA ASN A 356 58.06 29.85 -20.94
C ASN A 356 56.88 29.02 -21.49
N ALA A 357 56.85 28.87 -22.81
CA ALA A 357 56.22 27.73 -23.49
C ALA A 357 57.22 26.56 -23.50
N PRO A 358 56.77 25.33 -23.81
CA PRO A 358 56.97 24.90 -25.19
C PRO A 358 55.80 24.14 -25.83
N THR A 359 55.75 24.32 -27.14
CA THR A 359 54.94 23.73 -28.20
C THR A 359 55.30 22.26 -28.48
N THR A 360 54.35 21.47 -28.98
CA THR A 360 54.46 20.48 -30.10
C THR A 360 53.15 19.66 -30.17
N THR A 361 52.61 19.11 -31.26
CA THR A 361 52.62 19.29 -32.72
C THR A 361 51.46 18.41 -33.24
N SER A 362 50.72 18.84 -34.27
CA SER A 362 49.69 18.07 -34.99
C SER A 362 50.21 16.81 -35.67
N ALA A 363 49.33 15.81 -35.84
CA ALA A 363 49.31 14.99 -37.06
C ALA A 363 47.86 14.57 -37.37
N ASP A 364 47.52 14.75 -38.65
CA ASP A 364 46.23 14.59 -39.31
C ASP A 364 46.34 13.36 -40.23
N ILE A 365 45.38 12.43 -40.21
CA ILE A 365 45.21 11.41 -41.27
C ILE A 365 43.71 11.09 -41.45
N THR A 366 43.20 11.51 -42.60
CA THR A 366 41.99 11.05 -43.30
C THR A 366 42.12 9.61 -43.83
N THR A 367 41.08 8.77 -43.75
CA THR A 367 40.75 7.81 -44.82
C THR A 367 39.28 7.36 -44.80
N GLU A 368 38.81 7.07 -46.00
CA GLU A 368 37.46 6.92 -46.55
C GLU A 368 36.85 5.51 -46.39
N ALA A 369 35.54 5.41 -46.62
CA ALA A 369 34.71 4.20 -46.56
C ALA A 369 34.88 3.25 -47.76
N PRO A 370 34.24 2.05 -47.70
CA PRO A 370 33.43 1.64 -48.85
C PRO A 370 32.04 1.10 -48.47
N SER A 371 31.10 1.35 -49.39
CA SER A 371 29.72 0.87 -49.43
C SER A 371 29.61 -0.36 -50.34
N THR A 372 28.77 -1.34 -49.98
CA THR A 372 28.18 -2.29 -50.93
C THR A 372 26.70 -2.55 -50.60
N THR A 373 25.94 -2.59 -51.68
CA THR A 373 24.47 -2.69 -51.86
C THR A 373 23.97 -4.12 -51.78
N GLU A 374 22.75 -4.37 -51.28
CA GLU A 374 21.80 -5.34 -51.89
C GLU A 374 20.32 -4.98 -51.56
N THR A 375 19.45 -5.22 -52.55
CA THR A 375 17.98 -5.06 -52.55
C THR A 375 17.36 -6.43 -52.84
N PRO A 376 16.15 -6.74 -52.31
CA PRO A 376 15.11 -7.34 -53.18
C PRO A 376 13.71 -6.76 -52.90
N SER A 377 12.95 -6.34 -53.92
CA SER A 377 12.03 -7.12 -54.78
C SER A 377 10.58 -7.16 -54.26
N ALA A 378 9.64 -6.96 -55.17
CA ALA A 378 8.20 -6.77 -54.96
C ALA A 378 7.36 -7.98 -55.40
N ALA A 379 6.09 -7.96 -54.96
CA ALA A 379 4.86 -8.60 -55.49
C ALA A 379 4.43 -10.00 -54.95
N ASN A 380 3.29 -10.06 -54.25
CA ASN A 380 2.00 -10.67 -54.68
C ASN A 380 0.93 -10.58 -53.55
N SER A 381 -0.24 -9.99 -53.80
CA SER A 381 -1.57 -10.63 -54.05
C SER A 381 -2.13 -11.44 -52.86
N THR A 382 -3.25 -11.09 -52.23
CA THR A 382 -4.61 -11.33 -52.75
C THR A 382 -5.68 -10.69 -51.85
N THR A 383 -6.71 -10.14 -52.47
CA THR A 383 -8.04 -9.82 -51.90
C THR A 383 -8.87 -11.09 -51.78
N TYR A 384 -9.63 -11.28 -50.69
CA TYR A 384 -10.99 -11.86 -50.75
C TYR A 384 -11.85 -11.48 -49.53
N ASN A 385 -13.12 -11.34 -49.86
CA ASN A 385 -14.29 -10.85 -49.13
C ASN A 385 -14.75 -11.79 -47.99
N SER A 386 -15.44 -11.26 -46.97
CA SER A 386 -16.70 -11.86 -46.43
C SER A 386 -17.37 -11.00 -45.36
N THR A 387 -18.36 -10.25 -45.83
CA THR A 387 -19.77 -10.18 -45.38
C THR A 387 -20.15 -10.37 -43.90
N SER A 388 -20.87 -9.34 -43.43
CA SER A 388 -21.78 -9.30 -42.28
C SER A 388 -22.86 -10.39 -42.31
N THR A 389 -23.26 -10.91 -41.14
CA THR A 389 -24.60 -11.47 -40.95
C THR A 389 -25.06 -11.25 -39.52
N GLU A 390 -26.20 -10.56 -39.40
CA GLU A 390 -27.00 -10.30 -38.20
C GLU A 390 -27.84 -11.53 -37.78
N VAL A 391 -27.98 -11.71 -36.45
CA VAL A 391 -29.24 -12.00 -35.68
C VAL A 391 -29.86 -13.43 -35.85
N PRO A 392 -30.60 -14.03 -34.87
CA PRO A 392 -31.34 -13.43 -33.74
C PRO A 392 -31.22 -14.05 -32.34
N ALA A 393 -31.72 -13.23 -31.41
CA ALA A 393 -32.19 -13.56 -30.08
C ALA A 393 -33.21 -14.71 -30.03
N SER A 394 -33.19 -15.46 -28.93
CA SER A 394 -34.33 -16.25 -28.49
C SER A 394 -34.60 -16.04 -27.00
N THR A 395 -35.84 -15.64 -26.73
CA THR A 395 -36.54 -15.59 -25.45
C THR A 395 -37.06 -16.98 -25.07
N SER A 396 -36.98 -17.36 -23.79
CA SER A 396 -37.97 -18.18 -23.04
C SER A 396 -37.41 -18.43 -21.63
N ALA A 397 -38.00 -17.85 -20.59
CA ALA A 397 -39.16 -18.34 -19.83
C ALA A 397 -38.76 -19.32 -18.71
N SER A 398 -39.05 -18.91 -17.47
CA SER A 398 -39.06 -19.73 -16.26
C SER A 398 -39.94 -20.97 -16.39
N PRO A 399 -39.75 -21.92 -15.47
CA PRO A 399 -40.88 -22.30 -14.65
C PRO A 399 -40.56 -22.32 -13.16
N SER A 400 -41.53 -21.85 -12.39
CA SER A 400 -41.75 -22.13 -10.98
C SER A 400 -42.42 -23.51 -10.84
N SER A 401 -41.95 -24.34 -9.90
CA SER A 401 -42.80 -25.28 -9.18
C SER A 401 -42.20 -25.66 -7.83
N SER A 402 -42.94 -25.26 -6.79
CA SER A 402 -42.96 -25.77 -5.43
C SER A 402 -43.22 -27.29 -5.36
N GLY A 403 -42.61 -27.96 -4.39
CA GLY A 403 -42.89 -29.35 -4.02
C GLY A 403 -42.13 -29.76 -2.76
N ASP A 404 -42.76 -29.54 -1.62
CA ASP A 404 -42.34 -29.92 -0.26
C ASP A 404 -42.89 -31.32 0.08
N SER A 405 -42.10 -32.18 0.75
CA SER A 405 -42.52 -33.24 1.72
C SER A 405 -41.48 -34.36 1.93
N SER A 406 -40.82 -34.29 3.09
CA SER A 406 -40.77 -35.29 4.20
C SER A 406 -40.55 -36.80 3.97
N SER A 407 -39.47 -37.34 4.57
CA SER A 407 -39.41 -38.51 5.51
C SER A 407 -37.94 -38.98 5.69
N SER A 408 -37.25 -38.74 6.81
CA SER A 408 -37.14 -39.54 8.07
C SER A 408 -36.39 -40.89 7.98
N THR A 409 -35.22 -40.99 8.63
CA THR A 409 -34.74 -42.05 9.57
C THR A 409 -33.26 -41.79 9.95
N SER A 410 -32.94 -41.37 11.18
CA SER A 410 -32.38 -42.15 12.33
C SER A 410 -30.99 -42.77 12.07
N LEU A 411 -29.89 -42.20 12.60
CA LEU A 411 -29.21 -42.50 13.88
C LEU A 411 -28.69 -43.95 14.02
N GLU A 412 -27.36 -44.11 14.04
CA GLU A 412 -26.69 -44.85 15.12
C GLU A 412 -25.19 -44.50 15.25
N THR A 413 -24.79 -44.44 16.52
CA THR A 413 -23.53 -44.09 17.16
C THR A 413 -22.52 -45.25 17.08
N VAL A 414 -21.21 -45.01 17.20
CA VAL A 414 -20.31 -45.72 18.15
C VAL A 414 -18.97 -44.97 18.26
N SER A 415 -18.55 -44.82 19.51
CA SER A 415 -17.28 -44.29 20.03
C SER A 415 -16.45 -45.49 20.52
N THR A 416 -15.10 -45.46 20.44
CA THR A 416 -14.18 -45.93 21.51
C THR A 416 -12.70 -45.75 21.14
N THR A 417 -11.94 -45.36 22.16
CA THR A 417 -10.48 -45.20 22.33
C THR A 417 -9.73 -46.55 22.55
N PRO A 418 -8.37 -46.57 22.58
CA PRO A 418 -7.54 -47.77 22.36
C PRO A 418 -6.97 -48.42 23.64
N SER A 419 -6.40 -49.61 23.49
CA SER A 419 -5.53 -50.25 24.51
C SER A 419 -4.39 -51.06 23.86
N THR A 420 -3.31 -51.09 24.63
CA THR A 420 -1.95 -51.66 24.53
C THR A 420 -1.83 -53.17 24.29
N ASP A 421 -0.78 -53.63 23.60
CA ASP A 421 0.42 -54.29 24.19
C ASP A 421 1.32 -55.00 23.15
N THR A 422 2.62 -55.07 23.45
CA THR A 422 3.73 -55.75 22.70
C THR A 422 3.87 -57.21 23.21
N PRO A 423 4.57 -58.20 22.56
CA PRO A 423 6.06 -58.29 22.43
C PRO A 423 6.68 -59.11 21.23
N THR A 424 7.86 -58.65 20.71
CA THR A 424 9.14 -59.34 20.28
C THR A 424 9.18 -60.64 19.41
N PRO A 425 10.35 -61.19 18.92
CA PRO A 425 11.67 -60.64 18.49
C PRO A 425 12.26 -61.17 17.13
N SER A 426 13.45 -60.63 16.78
CA SER A 426 14.62 -61.24 16.07
C SER A 426 14.71 -61.20 14.54
N THR A 427 15.79 -60.62 13.99
CA THR A 427 17.00 -61.34 13.49
C THR A 427 18.10 -60.35 13.03
N THR A 428 19.35 -60.71 13.29
CA THR A 428 20.65 -60.00 13.18
C THR A 428 21.30 -60.13 11.78
N LEU A 429 22.18 -59.17 11.38
CA LEU A 429 23.60 -59.34 10.91
C LEU A 429 24.16 -58.02 10.27
N PRO A 430 25.50 -57.82 10.19
CA PRO A 430 26.17 -56.51 10.38
C PRO A 430 27.07 -56.06 9.20
N ILE A 431 27.71 -54.87 9.30
CA ILE A 431 29.17 -54.60 9.17
C ILE A 431 29.50 -53.09 9.01
N ALA A 432 30.43 -52.66 9.88
CA ALA A 432 31.46 -51.59 9.81
C ALA A 432 31.15 -50.12 9.41
N GLN A 433 31.41 -49.21 10.35
CA GLN A 433 31.77 -47.81 10.08
C GLN A 433 33.01 -47.41 10.91
N ASN A 434 33.90 -46.63 10.28
CA ASN A 434 35.15 -46.12 10.82
C ASN A 434 34.91 -44.94 11.78
N ASP A 435 35.59 -44.98 12.93
CA ASP A 435 35.73 -43.88 13.88
C ASP A 435 36.71 -42.80 13.40
N VAL A 436 36.31 -41.53 13.54
CA VAL A 436 37.24 -40.39 13.75
C VAL A 436 36.65 -39.47 14.82
N SER A 437 37.35 -39.39 15.94
CA SER A 437 37.09 -38.57 17.12
C SER A 437 37.66 -37.15 16.99
N VAL A 438 36.95 -36.14 17.49
CA VAL A 438 37.54 -34.83 17.87
C VAL A 438 36.95 -34.33 19.19
N GLN A 439 37.82 -34.08 20.16
CA GLN A 439 37.55 -33.45 21.47
C GLN A 439 37.21 -31.96 21.33
N ALA A 440 36.30 -31.47 22.18
CA ALA A 440 36.20 -30.05 22.54
C ALA A 440 36.19 -29.90 24.08
N SER A 441 36.88 -28.84 24.53
CA SER A 441 37.34 -28.56 25.88
C SER A 441 36.26 -28.15 26.88
N GLY A 442 36.49 -28.49 28.15
CA GLY A 442 35.61 -28.18 29.28
C GLY A 442 35.60 -26.71 29.71
N GLY A 443 34.43 -26.29 30.16
CA GLY A 443 34.18 -25.11 30.99
C GLY A 443 33.35 -25.52 32.21
N ALA A 444 33.66 -24.92 33.36
CA ALA A 444 33.29 -25.37 34.70
C ALA A 444 31.78 -25.58 34.94
N GLN A 445 31.43 -26.75 35.47
CA GLN A 445 30.09 -27.09 35.95
C GLN A 445 30.01 -26.77 37.45
N THR A 446 29.21 -25.77 37.81
CA THR A 446 28.72 -25.62 39.18
C THR A 446 27.71 -26.73 39.43
N ASP A 447 27.98 -27.61 40.40
CA ASP A 447 27.07 -28.67 40.83
C ASP A 447 25.78 -28.06 41.42
N MET A 448 24.78 -27.85 40.55
CA MET A 448 23.41 -27.65 41.00
C MET A 448 22.83 -29.01 41.33
N SER A 449 22.44 -29.19 42.59
CA SER A 449 21.68 -30.36 43.05
C SER A 449 20.54 -30.67 42.07
N THR A 450 20.33 -31.95 41.78
CA THR A 450 19.28 -32.47 40.88
C THR A 450 17.90 -31.87 41.21
N GLY A 451 17.64 -31.51 42.47
CA GLY A 451 16.42 -30.83 42.89
C GLY A 451 16.25 -29.42 42.31
N THR A 452 17.33 -28.65 42.15
CA THR A 452 17.29 -27.28 41.61
C THR A 452 17.09 -27.29 40.09
N ILE A 453 17.64 -28.27 39.39
CA ILE A 453 17.46 -28.44 37.93
C ILE A 453 16.00 -28.79 37.62
N VAL A 454 15.39 -29.68 38.41
CA VAL A 454 13.96 -30.03 38.26
C VAL A 454 13.07 -28.82 38.57
N LEU A 455 13.38 -28.02 39.59
CA LEU A 455 12.59 -26.84 39.92
C LEU A 455 12.64 -25.77 38.82
N ILE A 456 13.83 -25.51 38.25
CA ILE A 456 14.00 -24.54 37.16
C ILE A 456 13.30 -25.03 35.88
N ALA A 457 13.38 -26.33 35.57
CA ALA A 457 12.65 -26.91 34.46
C ALA A 457 11.12 -26.79 34.63
N MET A 458 10.60 -27.03 35.84
CA MET A 458 9.17 -26.88 36.13
C MET A 458 8.69 -25.43 36.03
N VAL A 459 9.49 -24.47 36.51
CA VAL A 459 9.17 -23.03 36.41
C VAL A 459 9.25 -22.55 34.95
N ALA A 460 10.21 -23.03 34.17
CA ALA A 460 10.31 -22.73 32.74
C ALA A 460 9.10 -23.30 31.96
N VAL A 461 8.70 -24.54 32.24
CA VAL A 461 7.50 -25.15 31.65
C VAL A 461 6.24 -24.40 32.05
N ALA A 462 6.09 -24.00 33.32
CA ALA A 462 4.96 -23.19 33.77
C ALA A 462 4.91 -21.81 33.09
N GLY A 463 6.06 -21.17 32.89
CA GLY A 463 6.17 -19.90 32.15
C GLY A 463 5.76 -20.03 30.68
N VAL A 464 6.20 -21.10 30.00
CA VAL A 464 5.81 -21.39 28.62
C VAL A 464 4.31 -21.70 28.52
N VAL A 465 3.76 -22.50 29.44
CA VAL A 465 2.33 -22.79 29.47
C VAL A 465 1.50 -21.53 29.73
N ALA A 466 1.92 -20.66 30.65
CA ALA A 466 1.25 -19.40 30.91
C ALA A 466 1.29 -18.46 29.70
N ALA A 467 2.42 -18.38 28.98
CA ALA A 467 2.54 -17.61 27.75
C ALA A 467 1.64 -18.16 26.62
N VAL A 468 1.60 -19.48 26.45
CA VAL A 468 0.73 -20.14 25.45
C VAL A 468 -0.75 -19.93 25.79
N LEU A 469 -1.12 -20.00 27.07
CA LEU A 469 -2.48 -19.72 27.52
C LEU A 469 -2.86 -18.25 27.35
N ALA A 470 -1.95 -17.31 27.65
CA ALA A 470 -2.18 -15.89 27.41
C ALA A 470 -2.37 -15.59 25.91
N VAL A 471 -1.53 -16.17 25.05
CA VAL A 471 -1.68 -16.06 23.59
C VAL A 471 -3.00 -16.69 23.13
N ALA A 472 -3.38 -17.86 23.66
CA ALA A 472 -4.64 -18.51 23.32
C ALA A 472 -5.86 -17.68 23.77
N VAL A 473 -5.81 -17.06 24.95
CA VAL A 473 -6.87 -16.18 25.47
C VAL A 473 -6.98 -14.90 24.65
N VAL A 474 -5.87 -14.25 24.31
CA VAL A 474 -5.86 -13.07 23.42
C VAL A 474 -6.40 -13.43 22.05
N ARG A 475 -5.99 -14.58 21.51
CA ARG A 475 -6.45 -15.06 20.20
C ARG A 475 -7.93 -15.40 20.23
N LYS A 476 -8.43 -16.02 21.29
CA LYS A 476 -9.85 -16.32 21.49
C LYS A 476 -10.68 -15.04 21.64
N ARG A 477 -10.24 -14.07 22.44
CA ARG A 477 -10.93 -12.78 22.60
C ARG A 477 -11.01 -12.02 21.28
N ASN A 478 -9.93 -12.02 20.50
CA ASN A 478 -9.91 -11.48 19.15
C ASN A 478 -10.82 -12.27 18.18
N MET A 479 -11.06 -13.57 18.39
CA MET A 479 -11.99 -14.35 17.56
C MET A 479 -13.45 -14.11 17.96
N ASP A 480 -13.72 -13.90 19.24
CA ASP A 480 -15.06 -13.58 19.74
C ASP A 480 -15.48 -12.17 19.29
N GLU A 481 -14.58 -11.17 19.35
CA GLU A 481 -14.77 -9.86 18.72
C GLU A 481 -15.03 -9.97 17.20
N LYS A 482 -14.34 -10.88 16.50
CA LYS A 482 -14.55 -11.17 15.06
C LYS A 482 -15.90 -11.81 14.73
N ARG A 483 -16.55 -12.48 15.69
CA ARG A 483 -17.82 -13.18 15.44
C ARG A 483 -19.01 -12.24 15.43
N ASP A 484 -18.91 -11.12 16.16
CA ASP A 484 -19.93 -10.08 16.19
C ASP A 484 -19.84 -9.14 14.96
N ASP A 485 -18.67 -9.01 14.35
CA ASP A 485 -18.47 -8.26 13.09
C ASP A 485 -19.03 -8.97 11.84
N TYR A 486 -19.30 -10.28 11.91
CA TYR A 486 -19.73 -11.11 10.77
C TYR A 486 -21.25 -11.24 10.61
N ILE A 487 -22.04 -10.60 11.47
CA ILE A 487 -23.51 -10.61 11.35
C ILE A 487 -23.96 -9.54 10.34
N GLU A 488 -24.09 -9.99 9.09
CA GLU A 488 -25.09 -9.62 8.08
C GLU A 488 -25.15 -8.15 7.59
N ARG A 489 -24.34 -7.82 6.57
CA ARG A 489 -24.59 -6.68 5.65
C ARG A 489 -25.27 -7.19 4.38
N ASP A 490 -26.57 -6.93 4.22
CA ASP A 490 -27.26 -7.05 2.93
C ASP A 490 -26.83 -5.93 1.97
N SER A 491 -26.91 -6.23 0.68
CA SER A 491 -26.72 -5.50 -0.59
C SER A 491 -27.19 -4.03 -0.66
N ARG A 492 -27.69 -3.43 0.42
CA ARG A 492 -28.10 -2.01 0.52
C ARG A 492 -27.52 -1.27 1.72
N GLY A 493 -26.64 -1.87 2.52
CA GLY A 493 -25.94 -1.16 3.59
C GLY A 493 -26.83 -0.64 4.72
N ILE A 494 -27.94 -1.31 5.02
CA ILE A 494 -28.80 -1.03 6.18
C ILE A 494 -28.72 -2.20 7.17
N VAL A 495 -28.47 -1.89 8.45
CA VAL A 495 -28.59 -2.83 9.57
C VAL A 495 -30.09 -3.01 9.88
N ILE A 496 -30.62 -4.23 9.71
CA ILE A 496 -31.92 -4.60 10.29
C ILE A 496 -31.65 -5.07 11.73
N LEU A 497 -32.10 -4.28 12.71
CA LEU A 497 -32.12 -4.71 14.10
C LEU A 497 -33.16 -5.83 14.27
N GLY A 498 -32.69 -7.08 14.23
CA GLY A 498 -33.43 -8.22 14.74
C GLY A 498 -33.58 -8.12 16.25
N VAL A 499 -34.68 -7.51 16.70
CA VAL A 499 -35.20 -7.72 18.06
C VAL A 499 -35.49 -9.21 18.24
N THR A 500 -34.80 -9.86 19.16
CA THR A 500 -35.28 -11.11 19.76
C THR A 500 -35.20 -11.06 21.29
N PRO A 501 -36.16 -11.71 21.97
CA PRO A 501 -36.67 -11.28 23.26
C PRO A 501 -35.82 -11.76 24.43
N MET A 502 -35.94 -11.05 25.56
CA MET A 502 -35.51 -11.55 26.87
C MET A 502 -36.12 -12.93 27.11
N HIS A 503 -35.27 -13.95 27.27
CA HIS A 503 -35.65 -15.17 27.96
C HIS A 503 -35.10 -15.08 29.38
N ASP A 504 -36.03 -14.76 30.27
CA ASP A 504 -35.96 -15.02 31.69
C ASP A 504 -36.02 -16.54 31.88
N SER A 505 -34.95 -17.15 32.38
CA SER A 505 -34.98 -18.45 33.06
C SER A 505 -33.66 -18.66 33.83
N ASP A 506 -33.85 -19.02 35.10
CA ASP A 506 -32.90 -19.60 36.05
C ASP A 506 -32.03 -18.67 36.91
N ARG A 507 -32.72 -18.16 37.93
CA ARG A 507 -32.26 -18.22 39.32
C ARG A 507 -31.65 -19.60 39.69
N ALA A 508 -30.60 -19.50 40.50
CA ALA A 508 -30.16 -20.41 41.58
C ALA A 508 -29.19 -21.54 41.18
N ILE A 509 -27.99 -21.56 41.78
CA ILE A 509 -27.64 -22.23 43.06
C ILE A 509 -26.11 -22.12 43.25
N LEU A 510 -25.70 -21.69 44.46
CA LEU A 510 -24.37 -21.66 45.11
C LEU A 510 -23.34 -20.62 44.67
#